data_AF-A0A2G8JHE4-F1
#
_entry.id   AF-A0A2G8JHE4-F1
#
_cell.length_a   1.000
_cell.length_b   1.000
_cell.length_c   1.000
_cell.angle_alpha   90.00
_cell.angle_beta   90.00
_cell.angle_gamma   90.00
#
_symmetry.space_group_name_H-M   'P 1'
#
loop_
_entity.id
_entity.type
_entity.pdbx_description
1 polymer ?
#
loop_
_entity_poly.entity_id
_entity_poly.type
_entity_poly.pdbx_seq_one_letter_code
_entity_poly.pdbx_strand_id
1 'polypeptide(L)'
;MITAITDTACTHNYITIFLCAALDYIDTGAGRLAEFGLFERFIIQGKRALINCLVLWTNAVVPNMEYTDEAATFCLSEEEAFSFIEDVLAVRNARQKLECDRLAFLDSLIHSMYQTIPFQSLYRCSIPAKERHRPPFSIIKQNMMKKYGGTCETIQPFFKCLLDALGFKTDLFPGSILGNVDGHTGIVVHNLEFHGSKHMVEVGCACPVLTAILLNFEKESQIYSHSFLTHKYLRRADGILEWLHRSKDRDSGWFKFAELNISKLVDISFFFVKNEADYTDPSNKFNCGVWAVRMNGNRFFAVKGSTIKWSEEQDQQLLSQNIGSKEELKAILHKNFPQFPLRMIEQALSNTRQSISPS
;
A
#
# COMPACT_ATOMS: atom_id res chain seq x y z
N MET A 1 8.95 30.61 -30.23
CA MET A 1 10.11 30.36 -29.35
C MET A 1 9.84 31.08 -28.04
N ILE A 2 9.33 30.36 -27.04
CA ILE A 2 9.28 30.83 -25.66
C ILE A 2 10.06 29.78 -24.88
N THR A 3 11.24 30.17 -24.43
CA THR A 3 12.12 29.37 -23.59
C THR A 3 11.53 29.37 -22.19
N ALA A 4 11.22 28.18 -21.67
CA ALA A 4 10.77 28.00 -20.29
C ALA A 4 11.97 28.17 -19.33
N ILE A 5 11.87 29.14 -18.42
CA ILE A 5 12.74 29.24 -17.25
C ILE A 5 11.95 28.67 -16.07
N THR A 6 12.39 27.53 -15.55
CA THR A 6 11.91 26.94 -14.31
C THR A 6 12.68 27.58 -13.16
N ASP A 7 12.14 28.65 -12.59
CA ASP A 7 12.63 29.22 -11.34
C ASP A 7 11.46 29.41 -10.36
N THR A 8 11.44 28.58 -9.32
CA THR A 8 10.41 28.48 -8.27
C THR A 8 10.27 29.74 -7.41
N ALA A 9 11.27 30.62 -7.44
CA ALA A 9 11.18 31.94 -6.81
C ALA A 9 10.36 32.94 -7.65
N CYS A 10 10.31 32.75 -8.97
CA CYS A 10 9.62 33.67 -9.88
C CYS A 10 8.10 33.44 -9.87
N THR A 11 7.65 32.19 -9.74
CA THR A 11 6.21 31.84 -9.61
C THR A 11 5.55 32.41 -8.36
N HIS A 12 6.29 32.60 -7.26
CA HIS A 12 5.77 33.27 -6.06
C HIS A 12 5.41 34.74 -6.33
N ASN A 13 6.28 35.48 -7.03
CA ASN A 13 6.03 36.89 -7.32
C ASN A 13 4.87 37.11 -8.30
N TYR A 14 4.73 36.27 -9.33
CA TYR A 14 3.62 36.42 -10.27
C TYR A 14 2.25 36.16 -9.64
N ILE A 15 2.16 35.27 -8.65
CA ILE A 15 0.89 34.94 -7.98
C ILE A 15 0.53 35.97 -6.92
N THR A 16 1.50 36.51 -6.17
CA THR A 16 1.27 37.65 -5.28
C THR A 16 0.80 38.87 -6.08
N ILE A 17 1.40 39.13 -7.24
CA ILE A 17 0.95 40.19 -8.15
C ILE A 17 -0.47 39.90 -8.67
N PHE A 18 -0.80 38.66 -9.01
CA PHE A 18 -2.15 38.29 -9.48
C PHE A 18 -3.21 38.42 -8.38
N LEU A 19 -2.88 38.05 -7.12
CA LEU A 19 -3.77 38.17 -5.97
C LEU A 19 -3.94 39.63 -5.54
N CYS A 20 -2.87 40.42 -5.53
CA CYS A 20 -2.94 41.86 -5.27
C CYS A 20 -3.73 42.58 -6.37
N ALA A 21 -3.50 42.26 -7.65
CA ALA A 21 -4.25 42.84 -8.76
C ALA A 21 -5.75 42.43 -8.75
N ALA A 22 -6.06 41.20 -8.33
CA ALA A 22 -7.44 40.74 -8.18
C ALA A 22 -8.15 41.44 -7.00
N LEU A 23 -7.45 41.69 -5.89
CA LEU A 23 -7.97 42.42 -4.74
C LEU A 23 -8.14 43.92 -5.06
N ASP A 24 -7.16 44.55 -5.71
CA ASP A 24 -7.24 45.94 -6.16
C ASP A 24 -8.36 46.15 -7.20
N TYR A 25 -8.59 45.18 -8.09
CA TYR A 25 -9.70 45.22 -9.05
C TYR A 25 -11.08 45.12 -8.38
N ILE A 26 -11.17 44.36 -7.27
CA ILE A 26 -12.39 44.25 -6.47
C ILE A 26 -12.66 45.56 -5.71
N ASP A 27 -11.62 46.21 -5.17
CA ASP A 27 -11.77 47.47 -4.41
C ASP A 27 -12.01 48.69 -5.32
N THR A 28 -11.38 48.75 -6.50
CA THR A 28 -11.53 49.89 -7.43
C THR A 28 -12.71 49.75 -8.40
N GLY A 29 -13.16 48.53 -8.69
CA GLY A 29 -14.30 48.25 -9.58
C GLY A 29 -15.68 48.37 -8.93
N ALA A 30 -15.74 48.45 -7.59
CA ALA A 30 -17.00 48.51 -6.83
C ALA A 30 -17.81 49.81 -7.07
N GLY A 31 -17.18 50.87 -7.59
CA GLY A 31 -17.81 52.19 -7.77
C GLY A 31 -18.71 52.35 -9.02
N ARG A 32 -18.79 51.38 -9.94
CA ARG A 32 -19.55 51.53 -11.21
C ARG A 32 -20.53 50.41 -11.56
N LEU A 33 -20.73 49.41 -10.69
CA LEU A 33 -21.57 48.24 -11.01
C LEU A 33 -22.69 47.97 -9.98
N ALA A 34 -23.10 48.97 -9.21
CA ALA A 34 -24.16 48.85 -8.22
C ALA A 34 -25.59 48.67 -8.79
N GLU A 35 -25.78 48.68 -10.12
CA GLU A 35 -27.13 48.63 -10.73
C GLU A 35 -27.60 47.24 -11.23
N PHE A 36 -26.81 46.18 -11.11
CA PHE A 36 -27.27 44.84 -11.51
C PHE A 36 -26.87 43.79 -10.48
N GLY A 37 -27.86 43.11 -9.88
CA GLY A 37 -27.70 41.98 -8.93
C GLY A 37 -26.93 40.75 -9.46
N LEU A 38 -26.26 40.89 -10.61
CA LEU A 38 -25.27 39.96 -11.15
C LEU A 38 -23.89 40.10 -10.45
N PHE A 39 -23.58 41.26 -9.87
CA PHE A 39 -22.28 41.52 -9.24
C PHE A 39 -22.05 40.71 -7.96
N GLU A 40 -23.08 40.57 -7.10
CA GLU A 40 -22.99 39.74 -5.89
C GLU A 40 -22.75 38.27 -6.22
N ARG A 41 -23.39 37.74 -7.27
CA ARG A 41 -23.20 36.34 -7.69
C ARG A 41 -21.79 36.08 -8.22
N PHE A 42 -21.20 37.05 -8.92
CA PHE A 42 -19.84 36.94 -9.44
C PHE A 42 -18.81 36.98 -8.30
N ILE A 43 -18.99 37.85 -7.30
CA ILE A 43 -18.13 37.89 -6.11
C ILE A 43 -18.26 36.61 -5.29
N ILE A 44 -19.46 36.06 -5.11
CA ILE A 44 -19.67 34.81 -4.36
C ILE A 44 -19.03 33.62 -5.07
N GLN A 45 -19.17 33.53 -6.40
CA GLN A 45 -18.54 32.46 -7.18
C GLN A 45 -17.01 32.60 -7.22
N GLY A 46 -16.51 33.82 -7.39
CA GLY A 46 -15.07 34.13 -7.35
C GLY A 46 -14.46 33.78 -5.99
N LYS A 47 -15.09 34.20 -4.88
CA LYS A 47 -14.66 33.86 -3.52
C LYS A 47 -14.68 32.35 -3.27
N ARG A 48 -15.70 31.63 -3.75
CA ARG A 48 -15.76 30.16 -3.66
C ARG A 48 -14.64 29.48 -4.46
N ALA A 49 -14.36 29.94 -5.67
CA ALA A 49 -13.26 29.40 -6.47
C ALA A 49 -11.90 29.66 -5.79
N LEU A 50 -11.70 30.86 -5.23
CA LEU A 50 -10.48 31.22 -4.51
C LEU A 50 -10.30 30.43 -3.22
N ILE A 51 -11.38 30.23 -2.43
CA ILE A 51 -11.38 29.36 -1.24
C ILE A 51 -11.07 27.91 -1.63
N ASN A 52 -11.68 27.40 -2.70
CA ASN A 52 -11.40 26.03 -3.17
C ASN A 52 -9.93 25.88 -3.63
N CYS A 53 -9.39 26.86 -4.36
CA CYS A 53 -7.97 26.87 -4.71
C CYS A 53 -7.06 26.98 -3.48
N LEU A 54 -7.42 27.78 -2.48
CA LEU A 54 -6.65 27.94 -1.24
C LEU A 54 -6.70 26.65 -0.40
N VAL A 55 -7.84 25.97 -0.33
CA VAL A 55 -8.00 24.66 0.33
C VAL A 55 -7.21 23.58 -0.40
N LEU A 56 -7.26 23.55 -1.73
CA LEU A 56 -6.45 22.62 -2.53
C LEU A 56 -4.95 22.89 -2.37
N TRP A 57 -4.54 24.16 -2.27
CA TRP A 57 -3.14 24.54 -2.12
C TRP A 57 -2.61 24.33 -0.70
N THR A 58 -3.37 24.68 0.34
CA THR A 58 -3.00 24.39 1.73
C THR A 58 -2.92 22.89 1.99
N ASN A 59 -3.80 22.08 1.40
CA ASN A 59 -3.70 20.62 1.45
C ASN A 59 -2.57 20.04 0.59
N ALA A 60 -2.01 20.79 -0.37
CA ALA A 60 -0.93 20.32 -1.24
C ALA A 60 0.47 20.77 -0.77
N VAL A 61 0.59 21.89 -0.06
CA VAL A 61 1.89 22.51 0.26
C VAL A 61 2.26 22.42 1.75
N VAL A 62 1.29 22.48 2.66
CA VAL A 62 1.56 22.48 4.11
C VAL A 62 1.83 21.08 4.71
N PRO A 63 1.22 19.96 4.24
CA PRO A 63 1.49 18.65 4.84
C PRO A 63 2.88 18.08 4.52
N ASN A 64 3.54 18.58 3.46
CA ASN A 64 4.72 17.90 2.95
C ASN A 64 5.98 18.08 3.81
N MET A 65 6.12 19.17 4.58
CA MET A 65 7.30 19.37 5.45
C MET A 65 7.29 18.52 6.73
N GLU A 66 6.13 18.26 7.33
CA GLU A 66 6.06 17.48 8.57
C GLU A 66 6.41 16.00 8.34
N TYR A 67 6.07 15.50 7.16
CA TYR A 67 6.29 14.11 6.79
C TYR A 67 7.70 13.80 6.26
N THR A 68 8.51 14.79 5.90
CA THR A 68 9.89 14.54 5.47
C THR A 68 10.77 14.06 6.62
N ASP A 69 10.63 14.66 7.80
CA ASP A 69 11.42 14.28 8.98
C ASP A 69 11.01 12.89 9.47
N GLU A 70 9.71 12.57 9.46
CA GLU A 70 9.25 11.23 9.78
C GLU A 70 9.73 10.20 8.75
N ALA A 71 9.69 10.52 7.46
CA ALA A 71 10.17 9.63 6.40
C ALA A 71 11.66 9.29 6.56
N ALA A 72 12.48 10.21 7.06
CA ALA A 72 13.89 9.95 7.35
C ALA A 72 14.11 8.86 8.42
N THR A 73 13.09 8.59 9.26
CA THR A 73 13.13 7.51 10.27
C THR A 73 12.80 6.13 9.71
N PHE A 74 12.32 6.05 8.46
CA PHE A 74 12.02 4.78 7.77
C PHE A 74 13.30 4.14 7.24
N CYS A 75 14.11 3.62 8.15
CA CYS A 75 15.36 2.94 7.81
C CYS A 75 15.65 1.76 8.74
N LEU A 76 16.32 0.75 8.19
CA LEU A 76 16.93 -0.34 8.94
C LEU A 76 18.44 -0.21 8.83
N SER A 77 19.16 -0.55 9.90
CA SER A 77 20.60 -0.83 9.75
C SER A 77 20.80 -2.16 9.01
N GLU A 78 21.99 -2.35 8.47
CA GLU A 78 22.35 -3.62 7.82
C GLU A 78 22.26 -4.80 8.80
N GLU A 79 22.68 -4.61 10.06
CA GLU A 79 22.58 -5.62 11.13
C GLU A 79 21.13 -5.92 11.49
N GLU A 80 20.27 -4.91 11.60
CA GLU A 80 18.83 -5.12 11.82
C GLU A 80 18.22 -5.93 10.67
N ALA A 81 18.62 -5.64 9.43
CA ALA A 81 18.16 -6.36 8.24
C ALA A 81 18.57 -7.83 8.28
N PHE A 82 19.84 -8.13 8.53
CA PHE A 82 20.30 -9.52 8.60
C PHE A 82 19.73 -10.29 9.80
N SER A 83 19.60 -9.66 10.98
CA SER A 83 18.92 -10.28 12.12
C SER A 83 17.46 -10.60 11.80
N PHE A 84 16.73 -9.70 11.14
CA PHE A 84 15.38 -10.02 10.70
C PHE A 84 15.34 -11.23 9.75
N ILE A 85 16.25 -11.28 8.77
CA ILE A 85 16.29 -12.38 7.79
C ILE A 85 16.65 -13.72 8.45
N GLU A 86 17.62 -13.74 9.35
CA GLU A 86 18.12 -14.98 9.96
C GLU A 86 17.26 -15.44 11.14
N ASP A 87 16.87 -14.52 12.04
CA ASP A 87 16.16 -14.85 13.28
C ASP A 87 14.65 -14.91 13.09
N VAL A 88 14.10 -14.03 12.24
CA VAL A 88 12.66 -13.92 12.03
C VAL A 88 12.24 -14.79 10.84
N LEU A 89 12.84 -14.59 9.67
CA LEU A 89 12.51 -15.33 8.44
C LEU A 89 13.19 -16.69 8.31
N ALA A 90 14.14 -17.02 9.20
CA ALA A 90 14.88 -18.28 9.22
C ALA A 90 15.68 -18.57 7.92
N VAL A 91 16.08 -17.54 7.17
CA VAL A 91 16.89 -17.69 5.96
C VAL A 91 18.37 -17.73 6.35
N ARG A 92 18.91 -18.94 6.49
CA ARG A 92 20.32 -19.16 6.86
C ARG A 92 21.30 -18.69 5.79
N ASN A 93 22.48 -18.25 6.26
CA ASN A 93 23.62 -17.79 5.45
C ASN A 93 23.21 -16.64 4.51
N ALA A 94 22.45 -15.68 5.04
CA ALA A 94 21.80 -14.66 4.23
C ALA A 94 22.81 -13.81 3.44
N ARG A 95 23.92 -13.41 4.09
CA ARG A 95 25.01 -12.64 3.46
C ARG A 95 25.59 -13.36 2.25
N GLN A 96 25.99 -14.62 2.43
CA GLN A 96 26.58 -15.43 1.36
C GLN A 96 25.60 -15.62 0.18
N LYS A 97 24.32 -15.85 0.47
CA LYS A 97 23.30 -16.00 -0.59
C LYS A 97 23.10 -14.70 -1.37
N LEU A 98 23.05 -13.56 -0.68
CA LEU A 98 22.94 -12.24 -1.31
C LEU A 98 24.12 -11.94 -2.25
N GLU A 99 25.34 -12.29 -1.84
CA GLU A 99 26.54 -12.11 -2.65
C GLU A 99 26.59 -13.05 -3.87
N CYS A 100 26.08 -14.27 -3.71
CA CYS A 100 26.13 -15.30 -4.75
C CYS A 100 25.14 -15.05 -5.89
N ASP A 101 23.87 -14.80 -5.55
CA ASP A 101 22.79 -14.60 -6.53
C ASP A 101 21.69 -13.71 -5.92
N ARG A 102 21.69 -12.43 -6.31
CA ARG A 102 20.78 -11.43 -5.76
C ARG A 102 19.32 -11.69 -6.12
N LEU A 103 19.04 -12.22 -7.31
CA LEU A 103 17.68 -12.50 -7.76
C LEU A 103 17.14 -13.73 -7.02
N ALA A 104 17.88 -14.83 -6.99
CA ALA A 104 17.47 -16.03 -6.27
C ALA A 104 17.35 -15.76 -4.75
N PHE A 105 18.23 -14.93 -4.20
CA PHE A 105 18.10 -14.47 -2.82
C PHE A 105 16.83 -13.64 -2.60
N LEU A 106 16.51 -12.69 -3.47
CA LEU A 106 15.30 -11.87 -3.36
C LEU A 106 14.03 -12.73 -3.46
N ASP A 107 13.97 -13.69 -4.39
CA ASP A 107 12.85 -14.62 -4.50
C ASP A 107 12.70 -15.48 -3.24
N SER A 108 13.82 -15.95 -2.68
CA SER A 108 13.81 -16.65 -1.39
C SER A 108 13.28 -15.76 -0.27
N LEU A 109 13.64 -14.47 -0.23
CA LEU A 109 13.14 -13.52 0.76
C LEU A 109 11.64 -13.28 0.61
N ILE A 110 11.14 -13.06 -0.62
CA ILE A 110 9.71 -12.88 -0.92
C ILE A 110 8.93 -14.11 -0.41
N HIS A 111 9.40 -15.31 -0.75
CA HIS A 111 8.77 -16.54 -0.30
C HIS A 111 8.74 -16.65 1.24
N SER A 112 9.86 -16.39 1.90
CA SER A 112 9.96 -16.42 3.37
C SER A 112 9.08 -15.37 4.05
N MET A 113 8.92 -14.19 3.44
CA MET A 113 8.00 -13.16 3.92
C MET A 113 6.56 -13.68 3.91
N TYR A 114 6.07 -14.20 2.78
CA TYR A 114 4.71 -14.76 2.69
C TYR A 114 4.46 -15.92 3.65
N GLN A 115 5.49 -16.72 3.96
CA GLN A 115 5.38 -17.83 4.90
C GLN A 115 5.34 -17.39 6.36
N THR A 116 6.09 -16.34 6.70
CA THR A 116 6.38 -15.98 8.10
C THR A 116 5.58 -14.78 8.57
N ILE A 117 5.40 -13.79 7.70
CA ILE A 117 4.80 -12.49 8.01
C ILE A 117 3.39 -12.46 7.39
N PRO A 118 2.33 -12.57 8.21
CA PRO A 118 0.98 -12.62 7.67
C PRO A 118 0.52 -11.24 7.18
N PHE A 119 -0.18 -11.21 6.05
CA PHE A 119 -1.01 -10.05 5.71
C PHE A 119 -2.21 -10.03 6.65
N GLN A 120 -2.42 -8.95 7.40
CA GLN A 120 -3.47 -8.92 8.42
C GLN A 120 -3.98 -7.52 8.79
N SER A 121 -5.20 -7.48 9.31
CA SER A 121 -5.80 -6.29 9.95
C SER A 121 -6.02 -6.42 11.47
N LEU A 122 -5.75 -7.58 12.08
CA LEU A 122 -5.86 -7.81 13.52
C LEU A 122 -5.21 -6.73 14.39
N TYR A 123 -3.96 -6.35 14.11
CA TYR A 123 -3.27 -5.33 14.91
C TYR A 123 -4.06 -4.02 14.90
N ARG A 124 -4.44 -3.56 13.71
CA ARG A 124 -5.26 -2.35 13.53
C ARG A 124 -6.61 -2.47 14.22
N CYS A 125 -7.29 -3.61 14.05
CA CYS A 125 -8.59 -3.87 14.68
C CYS A 125 -8.49 -3.94 16.20
N SER A 126 -7.37 -4.38 16.78
CA SER A 126 -7.16 -4.45 18.23
C SER A 126 -7.12 -3.08 18.90
N ILE A 127 -6.89 -2.02 18.13
CA ILE A 127 -6.92 -0.62 18.59
C ILE A 127 -8.36 -0.09 18.49
N PRO A 128 -8.90 0.55 19.55
CA PRO A 128 -10.21 1.20 19.52
C PRO A 128 -10.32 2.20 18.36
N ALA A 129 -11.47 2.27 17.69
CA ALA A 129 -11.62 3.06 16.46
C ALA A 129 -11.22 4.55 16.60
N LYS A 130 -11.41 5.15 17.79
CA LYS A 130 -11.07 6.55 18.07
C LYS A 130 -9.57 6.79 18.27
N GLU A 131 -8.79 5.73 18.48
CA GLU A 131 -7.35 5.77 18.74
C GLU A 131 -6.54 5.25 17.54
N ARG A 132 -7.21 4.90 16.45
CA ARG A 132 -6.54 4.37 15.26
C ARG A 132 -5.88 5.49 14.50
N HIS A 133 -4.58 5.31 14.26
CA HIS A 133 -3.74 6.17 13.46
C HIS A 133 -2.76 5.29 12.68
N ARG A 134 -2.15 5.85 11.64
CA ARG A 134 -1.04 5.20 10.95
C ARG A 134 0.07 4.92 11.96
N PRO A 135 0.59 3.68 12.05
CA PRO A 135 1.66 3.37 12.97
C PRO A 135 2.96 4.07 12.53
N PRO A 136 3.74 4.65 13.46
CA PRO A 136 5.08 5.12 13.15
C PRO A 136 5.99 3.93 12.80
N PHE A 137 7.11 4.18 12.14
CA PHE A 137 7.99 3.11 11.65
C PHE A 137 8.54 2.22 12.77
N SER A 138 8.80 2.77 13.95
CA SER A 138 9.24 1.98 15.13
C SER A 138 8.25 0.88 15.51
N ILE A 139 6.95 1.15 15.40
CA ILE A 139 5.88 0.18 15.63
C ILE A 139 5.78 -0.82 14.47
N ILE A 140 5.91 -0.36 13.22
CA ILE A 140 5.97 -1.24 12.05
C ILE A 140 7.12 -2.25 12.21
N LYS A 141 8.33 -1.76 12.53
CA LYS A 141 9.52 -2.57 12.79
C LYS A 141 9.24 -3.59 13.90
N GLN A 142 8.73 -3.15 15.04
CA GLN A 142 8.39 -4.05 16.16
C GLN A 142 7.40 -5.15 15.75
N ASN A 143 6.37 -4.80 14.97
CA ASN A 143 5.37 -5.76 14.48
C ASN A 143 5.98 -6.79 13.53
N MET A 144 6.89 -6.37 12.63
CA MET A 144 7.59 -7.31 11.75
C MET A 144 8.51 -8.25 12.54
N MET A 145 9.29 -7.73 13.48
CA MET A 145 10.18 -8.55 14.34
C MET A 145 9.39 -9.58 15.16
N LYS A 146 8.16 -9.25 15.57
CA LYS A 146 7.25 -10.17 16.29
C LYS A 146 6.46 -11.10 15.37
N LYS A 147 6.70 -11.07 14.06
CA LYS A 147 5.96 -11.84 13.04
C LYS A 147 4.47 -11.49 12.96
N TYR A 148 4.07 -10.32 13.45
CA TYR A 148 2.66 -9.90 13.42
C TYR A 148 2.23 -9.46 12.01
N GLY A 149 3.16 -9.02 11.16
CA GLY A 149 2.82 -8.51 9.84
C GLY A 149 1.86 -7.31 9.90
N GLY A 150 1.02 -7.16 8.88
CA GLY A 150 0.07 -6.05 8.74
C GLY A 150 -0.51 -5.95 7.33
N THR A 151 -1.03 -4.79 6.93
CA THR A 151 -1.50 -4.55 5.56
C THR A 151 -0.36 -4.09 4.65
N CYS A 152 -0.64 -3.85 3.36
CA CYS A 152 0.34 -3.32 2.40
C CYS A 152 1.00 -2.01 2.90
N GLU A 153 0.24 -1.18 3.60
CA GLU A 153 0.68 0.08 4.22
C GLU A 153 1.76 -0.08 5.30
N THR A 154 2.00 -1.32 5.77
CA THR A 154 3.00 -1.63 6.80
C THR A 154 4.07 -2.58 6.30
N ILE A 155 3.68 -3.65 5.60
CA ILE A 155 4.61 -4.67 5.11
C ILE A 155 5.49 -4.11 3.99
N GLN A 156 4.92 -3.41 3.01
CA GLN A 156 5.69 -2.91 1.85
C GLN A 156 6.71 -1.84 2.25
N PRO A 157 6.36 -0.84 3.09
CA PRO A 157 7.36 0.11 3.59
C PRO A 157 8.50 -0.56 4.36
N PHE A 158 8.19 -1.51 5.24
CA PHE A 158 9.24 -2.25 5.95
C PHE A 158 10.12 -3.06 4.99
N PHE A 159 9.50 -3.75 4.02
CA PHE A 159 10.25 -4.55 3.07
C PHE A 159 11.13 -3.69 2.16
N LYS A 160 10.69 -2.48 1.78
CA LYS A 160 11.56 -1.51 1.12
C LYS A 160 12.78 -1.17 1.97
N CYS A 161 12.58 -0.78 3.23
CA CYS A 161 13.70 -0.46 4.13
C CYS A 161 14.65 -1.65 4.30
N LEU A 162 14.12 -2.88 4.32
CA LEU A 162 14.91 -4.10 4.35
C LEU A 162 15.77 -4.23 3.09
N LEU A 163 15.19 -4.05 1.90
CA LEU A 163 15.93 -4.12 0.65
C LEU A 163 17.00 -3.02 0.54
N ASP A 164 16.69 -1.80 0.94
CA ASP A 164 17.66 -0.69 0.94
C ASP A 164 18.85 -0.98 1.86
N ALA A 165 18.59 -1.51 3.07
CA ALA A 165 19.63 -1.90 4.02
C ALA A 165 20.52 -3.05 3.52
N LEU A 166 20.02 -3.88 2.60
CA LEU A 166 20.77 -4.94 1.92
C LEU A 166 21.47 -4.44 0.63
N GLY A 167 21.45 -3.12 0.40
CA GLY A 167 22.11 -2.48 -0.74
C GLY A 167 21.38 -2.66 -2.08
N PHE A 168 20.11 -3.05 -2.08
CA PHE A 168 19.31 -2.96 -3.31
C PHE A 168 18.95 -1.49 -3.60
N LYS A 169 18.91 -1.14 -4.89
CA LYS A 169 18.34 0.15 -5.32
C LYS A 169 16.84 0.00 -5.51
N THR A 170 16.04 0.70 -4.70
CA THR A 170 14.57 0.56 -4.74
C THR A 170 13.85 1.91 -4.81
N ASP A 171 12.66 1.91 -5.42
CA ASP A 171 11.69 3.01 -5.39
C ASP A 171 10.31 2.47 -5.05
N LEU A 172 9.41 3.33 -4.54
CA LEU A 172 8.00 3.01 -4.39
C LEU A 172 7.19 3.51 -5.58
N PHE A 173 6.07 2.86 -5.84
CA PHE A 173 5.04 3.37 -6.75
C PHE A 173 3.63 3.14 -6.18
N PRO A 174 2.66 4.00 -6.48
CA PRO A 174 1.28 3.79 -6.06
C PRO A 174 0.54 2.84 -7.02
N GLY A 175 -0.39 2.09 -6.46
CA GLY A 175 -1.30 1.22 -7.19
C GLY A 175 -2.73 1.34 -6.68
N SER A 176 -3.67 0.97 -7.55
CA SER A 176 -5.10 0.96 -7.27
C SER A 176 -5.62 -0.46 -7.36
N ILE A 177 -5.99 -1.06 -6.23
CA ILE A 177 -6.54 -2.43 -6.17
C ILE A 177 -8.07 -2.35 -6.12
N LEU A 178 -8.73 -2.99 -7.10
CA LEU A 178 -10.20 -3.11 -7.18
C LEU A 178 -10.93 -1.76 -6.98
N GLY A 179 -10.39 -0.69 -7.57
CA GLY A 179 -10.97 0.66 -7.52
C GLY A 179 -10.58 1.52 -6.31
N ASN A 180 -9.83 1.00 -5.33
CA ASN A 180 -9.26 1.84 -4.26
C ASN A 180 -8.05 2.61 -4.81
N VAL A 181 -8.30 3.84 -5.27
CA VAL A 181 -7.30 4.69 -5.95
C VAL A 181 -6.09 4.97 -5.05
N ASP A 182 -4.89 4.71 -5.57
CA ASP A 182 -3.60 4.91 -4.90
C ASP A 182 -3.49 4.27 -3.50
N GLY A 183 -4.34 3.28 -3.20
CA GLY A 183 -4.40 2.60 -1.90
C GLY A 183 -3.56 1.35 -1.78
N HIS A 184 -2.59 1.19 -2.67
CA HIS A 184 -1.62 0.12 -2.63
C HIS A 184 -0.21 0.67 -2.86
N THR A 185 0.75 0.13 -2.13
CA THR A 185 2.17 0.50 -2.23
C THR A 185 2.90 -0.64 -2.90
N GLY A 186 3.52 -0.38 -4.06
CA GLY A 186 4.40 -1.32 -4.74
C GLY A 186 5.86 -0.91 -4.62
N ILE A 187 6.76 -1.87 -4.82
CA ILE A 187 8.22 -1.66 -4.81
C ILE A 187 8.77 -2.02 -6.18
N VAL A 188 9.64 -1.19 -6.73
CA VAL A 188 10.48 -1.54 -7.88
C VAL A 188 11.94 -1.65 -7.44
N VAL A 189 12.59 -2.75 -7.80
CA VAL A 189 14.02 -2.98 -7.62
C VAL A 189 14.71 -2.80 -8.97
N HIS A 190 15.79 -2.02 -8.97
CA HIS A 190 16.57 -1.72 -10.18
C HIS A 190 17.83 -2.55 -10.26
N ASN A 191 18.27 -2.85 -11.48
CA ASN A 191 19.55 -3.49 -11.77
C ASN A 191 19.73 -4.85 -11.04
N LEU A 192 18.64 -5.61 -10.92
CA LEU A 192 18.65 -6.86 -10.16
C LEU A 192 19.32 -8.01 -10.94
N GLU A 193 18.92 -8.19 -12.20
CA GLU A 193 19.43 -9.27 -13.06
C GLU A 193 20.49 -8.76 -14.04
N PHE A 194 20.22 -7.60 -14.65
CA PHE A 194 21.14 -6.90 -15.54
C PHE A 194 20.95 -5.38 -15.42
N HIS A 195 21.93 -4.60 -15.89
CA HIS A 195 21.85 -3.14 -15.87
C HIS A 195 20.63 -2.62 -16.64
N GLY A 196 19.82 -1.78 -16.01
CA GLY A 196 18.56 -1.27 -16.55
C GLY A 196 17.35 -2.18 -16.34
N SER A 197 17.52 -3.39 -15.78
CA SER A 197 16.37 -4.23 -15.40
C SER A 197 15.56 -3.58 -14.28
N LYS A 198 14.23 -3.70 -14.37
CA LYS A 198 13.30 -3.30 -13.30
C LYS A 198 12.47 -4.49 -12.90
N HIS A 199 12.41 -4.77 -11.61
CA HIS A 199 11.61 -5.86 -11.06
C HIS A 199 10.60 -5.32 -10.07
N MET A 200 9.32 -5.66 -10.23
CA MET A 200 8.33 -5.38 -9.21
C MET A 200 8.43 -6.43 -8.10
N VAL A 201 8.37 -5.95 -6.86
CA VAL A 201 8.31 -6.80 -5.67
C VAL A 201 7.05 -6.50 -4.88
N GLU A 202 6.36 -7.58 -4.49
CA GLU A 202 5.10 -7.53 -3.77
C GLU A 202 5.12 -8.56 -2.64
N VAL A 203 5.08 -8.09 -1.39
CA VAL A 203 4.94 -8.94 -0.20
C VAL A 203 3.81 -8.47 0.73
N GLY A 204 3.15 -7.36 0.40
CA GLY A 204 2.07 -6.76 1.19
C GLY A 204 0.68 -7.00 0.63
N CYS A 205 0.52 -7.90 -0.34
CA CYS A 205 -0.76 -8.26 -0.91
C CYS A 205 -1.27 -9.58 -0.32
N ALA A 206 -2.58 -9.67 -0.11
CA ALA A 206 -3.23 -10.92 0.28
C ALA A 206 -3.16 -12.01 -0.80
N CYS A 207 -2.76 -11.67 -2.03
CA CYS A 207 -2.59 -12.60 -3.14
C CYS A 207 -1.11 -13.02 -3.25
N PRO A 208 -0.81 -14.30 -3.56
CA PRO A 208 0.58 -14.77 -3.60
C PRO A 208 1.32 -14.31 -4.86
N VAL A 209 2.35 -13.50 -4.67
CA VAL A 209 3.35 -13.15 -5.70
C VAL A 209 4.71 -13.58 -5.17
N LEU A 210 5.09 -14.82 -5.47
CA LEU A 210 6.21 -15.50 -4.78
C LEU A 210 7.58 -15.31 -5.47
N THR A 211 7.69 -14.36 -6.40
CA THR A 211 8.91 -14.04 -7.15
C THR A 211 8.90 -12.57 -7.55
N ALA A 212 10.07 -12.00 -7.78
CA ALA A 212 10.25 -10.68 -8.34
C ALA A 212 9.84 -10.68 -9.83
N ILE A 213 8.94 -9.76 -10.21
CA ILE A 213 8.36 -9.74 -11.56
C ILE A 213 9.18 -8.80 -12.46
N LEU A 214 9.87 -9.35 -13.46
CA LEU A 214 10.57 -8.55 -14.45
C LEU A 214 9.58 -7.66 -15.23
N LEU A 215 9.85 -6.35 -15.25
CA LEU A 215 9.01 -5.32 -15.88
C LEU A 215 9.47 -4.95 -17.29
N ASN A 216 10.53 -5.58 -17.81
CA ASN A 216 11.14 -5.31 -19.11
C ASN A 216 10.37 -5.98 -20.27
N PHE A 217 9.03 -5.92 -20.25
CA PHE A 217 8.17 -6.35 -21.35
C PHE A 217 7.49 -5.14 -22.01
N GLU A 218 7.27 -5.23 -23.32
CA GLU A 218 6.68 -4.15 -24.12
C GLU A 218 5.18 -4.01 -23.87
N LYS A 219 4.41 -5.09 -24.06
CA LYS A 219 2.95 -5.07 -23.96
C LYS A 219 2.39 -5.98 -22.88
N GLU A 220 2.96 -7.18 -22.74
CA GLU A 220 2.42 -8.22 -21.86
C GLU A 220 3.56 -9.01 -21.23
N SER A 221 3.45 -9.29 -19.94
CA SER A 221 4.39 -10.17 -19.25
C SER A 221 4.12 -11.64 -19.60
N GLN A 222 5.04 -12.52 -19.23
CA GLN A 222 4.72 -13.94 -19.12
C GLN A 222 3.57 -14.19 -18.12
N ILE A 223 2.98 -15.39 -18.18
CA ILE A 223 1.97 -15.84 -17.22
C ILE A 223 2.67 -16.48 -16.03
N TYR A 224 2.29 -16.05 -14.83
CA TYR A 224 2.78 -16.56 -13.57
C TYR A 224 1.71 -17.39 -12.87
N SER A 225 2.12 -18.44 -12.17
CA SER A 225 1.23 -19.27 -11.36
C SER A 225 1.82 -19.52 -9.98
N HIS A 226 1.16 -18.98 -8.96
CA HIS A 226 1.54 -19.16 -7.55
C HIS A 226 0.33 -19.63 -6.76
N SER A 227 0.42 -20.79 -6.12
CA SER A 227 -0.71 -21.41 -5.43
C SER A 227 -1.97 -21.50 -6.32
N PHE A 228 -3.12 -21.03 -5.83
CA PHE A 228 -4.39 -20.93 -6.54
C PHE A 228 -4.45 -19.80 -7.60
N LEU A 229 -3.48 -18.89 -7.62
CA LEU A 229 -3.50 -17.71 -8.47
C LEU A 229 -2.72 -17.92 -9.76
N THR A 230 -3.37 -17.66 -10.90
CA THR A 230 -2.69 -17.42 -12.18
C THR A 230 -2.83 -15.95 -12.54
N HIS A 231 -1.74 -15.28 -12.88
CA HIS A 231 -1.74 -13.83 -13.10
C HIS A 231 -0.73 -13.41 -14.18
N LYS A 232 -0.92 -12.20 -14.71
CA LYS A 232 -0.04 -11.55 -15.69
C LYS A 232 -0.20 -10.04 -15.64
N TYR A 233 0.64 -9.32 -16.37
CA TYR A 233 0.63 -7.86 -16.43
C TYR A 233 0.48 -7.40 -17.88
N LEU A 234 -0.37 -6.40 -18.11
CA LEU A 234 -0.48 -5.70 -19.39
C LEU A 234 -0.01 -4.26 -19.24
N ARG A 235 0.83 -3.79 -20.15
CA ARG A 235 1.23 -2.39 -20.24
C ARG A 235 0.27 -1.64 -21.16
N ARG A 236 -0.39 -0.63 -20.60
CA ARG A 236 -1.21 0.33 -21.36
C ARG A 236 -0.31 1.32 -22.11
N ALA A 237 -0.89 1.99 -23.10
CA ALA A 237 -0.19 3.02 -23.88
C ALA A 237 0.29 4.21 -23.03
N ASP A 238 -0.39 4.51 -21.92
CA ASP A 238 -0.02 5.54 -20.94
C ASP A 238 1.03 5.07 -19.92
N GLY A 239 1.52 3.84 -20.04
CA GLY A 239 2.55 3.26 -19.17
C GLY A 239 2.03 2.62 -17.88
N ILE A 240 0.73 2.73 -17.56
CA ILE A 240 0.13 2.03 -16.43
C ILE A 240 0.16 0.53 -16.68
N LEU A 241 0.52 -0.24 -15.64
CA LEU A 241 0.40 -1.70 -15.68
C LEU A 241 -0.94 -2.16 -15.12
N GLU A 242 -1.69 -2.93 -15.90
CA GLU A 242 -2.84 -3.67 -15.40
C GLU A 242 -2.39 -5.04 -14.90
N TRP A 243 -2.60 -5.30 -13.62
CA TRP A 243 -2.38 -6.62 -13.03
C TRP A 243 -3.65 -7.45 -13.18
N LEU A 244 -3.58 -8.48 -14.03
CA LEU A 244 -4.70 -9.34 -14.37
C LEU A 244 -4.61 -10.67 -13.64
N HIS A 245 -5.73 -11.09 -13.06
CA HIS A 245 -5.87 -12.37 -12.39
C HIS A 245 -6.77 -13.30 -13.19
N ARG A 246 -6.55 -14.61 -13.01
CA ARG A 246 -7.42 -15.69 -13.45
C ARG A 246 -7.50 -16.72 -12.34
N SER A 247 -8.73 -17.02 -11.89
CA SER A 247 -8.98 -18.15 -10.99
C SER A 247 -8.92 -19.45 -11.78
N LYS A 248 -8.36 -20.51 -11.21
CA LYS A 248 -8.42 -21.84 -11.83
C LYS A 248 -9.86 -22.37 -11.93
N ASP A 249 -10.70 -22.05 -10.95
CA ASP A 249 -12.09 -22.54 -10.83
C ASP A 249 -13.11 -21.85 -11.76
N ARG A 250 -12.68 -21.02 -12.73
CA ARG A 250 -13.60 -20.35 -13.63
C ARG A 250 -13.08 -20.36 -15.06
N ASP A 251 -13.94 -20.81 -15.98
CA ASP A 251 -13.87 -20.47 -17.42
C ASP A 251 -13.99 -18.95 -17.66
N SER A 252 -14.21 -18.15 -16.61
CA SER A 252 -14.13 -16.70 -16.68
C SER A 252 -12.70 -16.31 -17.02
N GLY A 253 -12.52 -15.64 -18.15
CA GLY A 253 -11.22 -15.13 -18.59
C GLY A 253 -10.53 -14.20 -17.58
N TRP A 254 -9.47 -13.54 -18.06
CA TRP A 254 -8.71 -12.60 -17.25
C TRP A 254 -9.58 -11.45 -16.73
N PHE A 255 -9.46 -11.13 -15.44
CA PHE A 255 -10.08 -9.93 -14.85
C PHE A 255 -9.00 -9.01 -14.28
N LYS A 256 -9.27 -7.71 -14.33
CA LYS A 256 -8.37 -6.70 -13.76
C LYS A 256 -8.45 -6.69 -12.25
N PHE A 257 -7.34 -6.99 -11.59
CA PHE A 257 -7.21 -6.95 -10.15
C PHE A 257 -6.69 -5.58 -9.67
N ALA A 258 -5.67 -5.05 -10.35
CA ALA A 258 -5.07 -3.77 -9.98
C ALA A 258 -4.59 -2.96 -11.19
N GLU A 259 -4.41 -1.66 -10.97
CA GLU A 259 -3.68 -0.73 -11.85
C GLU A 259 -2.47 -0.19 -11.10
N LEU A 260 -1.27 -0.29 -11.68
CA LEU A 260 -0.01 0.03 -11.03
C LEU A 260 0.72 1.13 -11.81
N ASN A 261 1.02 2.24 -11.15
CA ASN A 261 1.66 3.40 -11.78
C ASN A 261 3.17 3.37 -11.60
N ILE A 262 3.83 2.38 -12.21
CA ILE A 262 5.29 2.17 -12.09
C ILE A 262 6.16 3.29 -12.70
N SER A 263 5.55 4.22 -13.42
CA SER A 263 6.21 5.42 -13.94
C SER A 263 6.21 6.57 -12.93
N LYS A 264 5.30 6.54 -11.94
CA LYS A 264 5.22 7.51 -10.85
C LYS A 264 5.97 6.96 -9.63
N LEU A 265 7.28 7.18 -9.63
CA LEU A 265 8.12 6.83 -8.49
C LEU A 265 7.95 7.88 -7.39
N VAL A 266 7.76 7.43 -6.16
CA VAL A 266 7.42 8.27 -5.02
C VAL A 266 8.22 7.89 -3.78
N ASP A 267 8.38 8.86 -2.87
CA ASP A 267 8.86 8.62 -1.52
C ASP A 267 7.77 8.04 -0.61
N ILE A 268 8.19 7.48 0.53
CA ILE A 268 7.27 6.89 1.50
C ILE A 268 6.25 7.90 2.06
N SER A 269 6.65 9.17 2.16
CA SER A 269 5.79 10.27 2.61
C SER A 269 4.56 10.48 1.73
N PHE A 270 4.62 10.10 0.45
CA PHE A 270 3.47 10.12 -0.47
C PHE A 270 2.27 9.35 0.10
N PHE A 271 2.53 8.27 0.84
CA PHE A 271 1.48 7.41 1.39
C PHE A 271 0.98 7.87 2.76
N PHE A 272 1.65 8.78 3.47
CA PHE A 272 1.33 9.06 4.88
C PHE A 272 -0.06 9.67 5.06
N VAL A 273 -0.41 10.67 4.26
CA VAL A 273 -1.74 11.31 4.33
C VAL A 273 -2.85 10.30 4.04
N LYS A 274 -2.69 9.50 2.98
CA LYS A 274 -3.69 8.51 2.61
C LYS A 274 -3.79 7.38 3.63
N ASN A 275 -2.67 6.87 4.11
CA ASN A 275 -2.66 5.82 5.12
C ASN A 275 -3.31 6.34 6.41
N GLU A 276 -3.03 7.57 6.85
CA GLU A 276 -3.70 8.15 8.02
C GLU A 276 -5.23 8.20 7.85
N ALA A 277 -5.70 8.61 6.67
CA ALA A 277 -7.12 8.57 6.33
C ALA A 277 -7.68 7.13 6.33
N ASP A 278 -6.94 6.17 5.77
CA ASP A 278 -7.34 4.76 5.71
C ASP A 278 -7.37 4.09 7.10
N TYR A 279 -6.55 4.53 8.05
CA TYR A 279 -6.58 4.06 9.45
C TYR A 279 -7.75 4.63 10.24
N THR A 280 -8.15 5.87 9.95
CA THR A 280 -9.21 6.59 10.68
C THR A 280 -10.60 6.40 10.08
N ASP A 281 -10.70 6.01 8.80
CA ASP A 281 -11.98 5.82 8.12
C ASP A 281 -12.73 4.56 8.62
N PRO A 282 -13.88 4.70 9.30
CA PRO A 282 -14.66 3.57 9.77
C PRO A 282 -15.29 2.75 8.64
N SER A 283 -15.27 3.22 7.38
CA SER A 283 -15.76 2.48 6.21
C SER A 283 -14.69 1.55 5.62
N ASN A 284 -13.41 1.79 5.91
CA ASN A 284 -12.32 1.01 5.38
C ASN A 284 -12.46 -0.46 5.80
N LYS A 285 -12.40 -1.37 4.82
CA LYS A 285 -12.61 -2.81 5.04
C LYS A 285 -11.64 -3.44 6.06
N PHE A 286 -10.45 -2.86 6.22
CA PHE A 286 -9.46 -3.29 7.21
C PHE A 286 -9.72 -2.74 8.62
N ASN A 287 -10.61 -1.76 8.75
CA ASN A 287 -11.10 -1.25 10.04
C ASN A 287 -12.36 -1.97 10.52
N CYS A 288 -13.14 -2.52 9.60
CA CYS A 288 -14.44 -3.14 9.87
C CYS A 288 -14.37 -4.63 10.20
N GLY A 289 -13.28 -5.31 9.83
CA GLY A 289 -13.23 -6.76 9.89
C GLY A 289 -11.85 -7.31 10.10
N VAL A 290 -11.81 -8.52 10.65
CA VAL A 290 -10.57 -9.26 10.84
C VAL A 290 -10.18 -9.98 9.55
N TRP A 291 -8.97 -9.67 9.07
CA TRP A 291 -8.35 -10.32 7.93
C TRP A 291 -7.00 -10.86 8.38
N ALA A 292 -6.69 -12.09 8.01
CA ALA A 292 -5.38 -12.68 8.20
C ALA A 292 -5.10 -13.66 7.08
N VAL A 293 -3.95 -13.56 6.45
CA VAL A 293 -3.54 -14.40 5.34
C VAL A 293 -2.12 -14.86 5.58
N ARG A 294 -1.85 -16.13 5.33
CA ARG A 294 -0.50 -16.70 5.32
C ARG A 294 -0.35 -17.70 4.20
N MET A 295 0.90 -17.90 3.81
CA MET A 295 1.30 -19.02 2.98
C MET A 295 2.03 -20.07 3.83
N ASN A 296 1.94 -21.33 3.44
CA ASN A 296 2.85 -22.36 3.92
C ASN A 296 3.35 -23.15 2.71
N GLY A 297 4.49 -22.74 2.17
CA GLY A 297 4.93 -23.16 0.84
C GLY A 297 3.90 -22.68 -0.18
N ASN A 298 3.36 -23.59 -0.98
CA ASN A 298 2.33 -23.27 -1.97
C ASN A 298 0.89 -23.33 -1.43
N ARG A 299 0.68 -23.64 -0.14
CA ARG A 299 -0.65 -23.68 0.49
C ARG A 299 -1.05 -22.29 0.97
N PHE A 300 -2.24 -21.86 0.57
CA PHE A 300 -2.84 -20.61 1.00
C PHE A 300 -3.78 -20.85 2.18
N PHE A 301 -3.79 -19.95 3.15
CA PHE A 301 -4.81 -19.91 4.19
C PHE A 301 -5.18 -18.46 4.49
N ALA A 302 -6.48 -18.17 4.49
CA ALA A 302 -7.01 -16.86 4.80
C ALA A 302 -8.24 -16.94 5.70
N VAL A 303 -8.29 -16.00 6.64
CA VAL A 303 -9.48 -15.62 7.39
C VAL A 303 -9.89 -14.25 6.89
N LYS A 304 -11.14 -14.10 6.46
CA LYS A 304 -11.72 -12.82 6.01
C LYS A 304 -13.11 -12.69 6.64
N GLY A 305 -13.15 -12.04 7.79
CA GLY A 305 -14.35 -11.97 8.61
C GLY A 305 -14.85 -13.34 9.03
N SER A 306 -16.10 -13.64 8.70
CA SER A 306 -16.73 -14.94 8.97
C SER A 306 -16.46 -16.00 7.90
N THR A 307 -15.49 -15.81 7.01
CA THR A 307 -15.15 -16.81 5.99
C THR A 307 -13.70 -17.22 6.12
N ILE A 308 -13.44 -18.52 6.14
CA ILE A 308 -12.11 -19.10 5.90
C ILE A 308 -11.98 -19.52 4.45
N LYS A 309 -10.78 -19.37 3.91
CA LYS A 309 -10.40 -19.87 2.58
C LYS A 309 -9.04 -20.55 2.65
N TRP A 310 -8.88 -21.64 1.91
CA TRP A 310 -7.59 -22.32 1.85
C TRP A 310 -7.40 -23.00 0.50
N SER A 311 -6.14 -23.22 0.12
CA SER A 311 -5.83 -24.06 -1.04
C SER A 311 -5.26 -25.41 -0.62
N GLU A 312 -5.68 -26.45 -1.33
CA GLU A 312 -5.13 -27.80 -1.19
C GLU A 312 -3.93 -28.00 -2.12
N GLU A 313 -3.01 -28.89 -1.73
CA GLU A 313 -1.75 -29.07 -2.45
C GLU A 313 -1.93 -29.70 -3.84
N GLN A 314 -2.86 -30.64 -3.95
CA GLN A 314 -3.00 -31.53 -5.10
C GLN A 314 -3.56 -30.79 -6.32
N ASP A 315 -4.61 -29.99 -6.11
CA ASP A 315 -5.31 -29.31 -7.22
C ASP A 315 -5.13 -27.78 -7.20
N GLN A 316 -4.60 -27.22 -6.10
CA GLN A 316 -4.50 -25.78 -5.87
C GLN A 316 -5.86 -25.06 -6.01
N GLN A 317 -6.97 -25.80 -5.83
CA GLN A 317 -8.32 -25.26 -5.78
C GLN A 317 -8.50 -24.43 -4.52
N LEU A 318 -9.23 -23.32 -4.62
CA LEU A 318 -9.51 -22.45 -3.48
C LEU A 318 -10.84 -22.86 -2.83
N LEU A 319 -10.75 -23.52 -1.67
CA LEU A 319 -11.89 -23.91 -0.87
C LEU A 319 -12.32 -22.79 0.09
N SER A 320 -13.56 -22.84 0.57
CA SER A 320 -14.07 -21.88 1.54
C SER A 320 -15.14 -22.47 2.47
N GLN A 321 -15.17 -21.97 3.69
CA GLN A 321 -16.18 -22.32 4.69
C GLN A 321 -16.55 -21.07 5.51
N ASN A 322 -17.82 -20.98 5.93
CA ASN A 322 -18.28 -19.94 6.84
C ASN A 322 -18.04 -20.34 8.31
N ILE A 323 -17.76 -19.35 9.14
CA ILE A 323 -17.55 -19.45 10.57
C ILE A 323 -18.83 -19.03 11.27
N GLY A 324 -19.32 -19.87 12.19
CA GLY A 324 -20.62 -19.69 12.86
C GLY A 324 -20.60 -18.80 14.08
N SER A 325 -19.43 -18.56 14.71
CA SER A 325 -19.34 -17.77 15.94
C SER A 325 -18.01 -17.02 16.12
N LYS A 326 -18.00 -16.05 17.05
CA LYS A 326 -16.77 -15.29 17.39
C LYS A 326 -15.76 -16.19 18.12
N GLU A 327 -16.25 -17.13 18.91
CA GLU A 327 -15.45 -18.12 19.63
C GLU A 327 -14.75 -19.06 18.66
N GLU A 328 -15.45 -19.52 17.62
CA GLU A 328 -14.88 -20.32 16.55
C GLU A 328 -13.83 -19.52 15.77
N LEU A 329 -14.13 -18.27 15.39
CA LEU A 329 -13.18 -17.37 14.72
C LEU A 329 -11.91 -17.15 15.57
N LYS A 330 -12.07 -16.91 16.88
CA LYS A 330 -10.95 -16.79 17.83
C LYS A 330 -10.10 -18.06 17.87
N ALA A 331 -10.72 -19.23 17.95
CA ALA A 331 -10.02 -20.51 17.97
C ALA A 331 -9.25 -20.76 16.67
N ILE A 332 -9.86 -20.46 15.51
CA ILE A 332 -9.23 -20.57 14.19
C ILE A 332 -8.02 -19.65 14.08
N LEU A 333 -8.16 -18.38 14.48
CA LEU A 333 -7.07 -17.40 14.45
C LEU A 333 -5.92 -17.84 15.35
N HIS A 334 -6.19 -18.23 16.59
CA HIS A 334 -5.17 -18.67 17.54
C HIS A 334 -4.43 -19.93 17.05
N LYS A 335 -5.15 -20.90 16.46
CA LYS A 335 -4.57 -22.12 15.91
C LYS A 335 -3.68 -21.85 14.69
N ASN A 336 -4.13 -20.99 13.78
CA ASN A 336 -3.46 -20.79 12.48
C ASN A 336 -2.44 -19.65 12.47
N PHE A 337 -2.54 -18.73 13.43
CA PHE A 337 -1.62 -17.60 13.57
C PHE A 337 -1.15 -17.50 15.04
N PRO A 338 -0.41 -18.51 15.53
CA PRO A 338 -0.01 -18.59 16.94
C PRO A 338 0.92 -17.46 17.38
N GLN A 339 1.49 -16.70 16.43
CA GLN A 339 2.26 -15.50 16.75
C GLN A 339 1.40 -14.40 17.40
N PHE A 340 0.08 -14.37 17.17
CA PHE A 340 -0.77 -13.32 17.72
C PHE A 340 -1.12 -13.62 19.18
N PRO A 341 -0.85 -12.68 20.12
CA PRO A 341 -1.31 -12.84 21.48
C PRO A 341 -2.84 -12.94 21.54
N LEU A 342 -3.36 -13.82 22.40
CA LEU A 342 -4.80 -14.04 22.55
C LEU A 342 -5.57 -12.73 22.80
N ARG A 343 -5.01 -11.85 23.64
CA ARG A 343 -5.56 -10.53 23.93
C ARG A 343 -5.76 -9.65 22.68
N MET A 344 -4.85 -9.74 21.70
CA MET A 344 -4.94 -8.97 20.47
C MET A 344 -6.11 -9.46 19.62
N ILE A 345 -6.29 -10.79 19.53
CA ILE A 345 -7.41 -11.42 18.84
C ILE A 345 -8.73 -10.99 19.50
N GLU A 346 -8.82 -11.09 20.83
CA GLU A 346 -10.03 -10.71 21.58
C GLU A 346 -10.39 -9.24 21.40
N GLN A 347 -9.41 -8.34 21.51
CA GLN A 347 -9.61 -6.91 21.29
C GLN A 347 -10.05 -6.62 19.85
N ALA A 348 -9.42 -7.26 18.85
CA ALA A 348 -9.81 -7.10 17.45
C ALA A 348 -11.28 -7.50 17.23
N LEU A 349 -11.70 -8.66 17.76
CA LEU A 349 -13.08 -9.15 17.62
C LEU A 349 -14.10 -8.32 18.39
N SER A 350 -13.70 -7.70 19.50
CA SER A 350 -14.53 -6.78 20.28
C SER A 350 -14.73 -5.45 19.56
N ASN A 351 -13.66 -4.90 18.98
CA ASN A 351 -13.67 -3.61 18.30
C ASN A 351 -14.26 -3.64 16.88
N THR A 352 -14.32 -4.81 16.23
CA THR A 352 -14.92 -4.94 14.90
C THR A 352 -16.43 -5.09 14.97
N ARG A 353 -17.13 -4.37 14.07
CA ARG A 353 -18.59 -4.42 13.93
C ARG A 353 -19.09 -5.63 13.14
N GLN A 354 -18.24 -6.61 12.84
CA GLN A 354 -18.62 -7.78 12.07
C GLN A 354 -19.74 -8.55 12.77
N SER A 355 -20.93 -8.49 12.18
CA SER A 355 -22.04 -9.39 12.48
C SER A 355 -21.67 -10.76 11.95
N ILE A 356 -21.49 -11.73 12.84
CA ILE A 356 -21.48 -13.13 12.46
C ILE A 356 -22.95 -13.54 12.46
N SER A 357 -23.55 -13.62 11.27
CA SER A 357 -24.91 -14.13 11.15
C SER A 357 -24.85 -15.65 11.33
N PRO A 358 -25.61 -16.23 12.28
CA PRO A 358 -25.76 -17.68 12.32
C PRO A 358 -26.40 -18.14 11.00
N SER A 359 -25.76 -19.11 10.35
CA SER A 359 -26.20 -19.74 9.11
C SER A 359 -27.44 -20.61 9.30
#